data_AF-A0AAW7BSF3-F1
#
_entry.id   AF-A0AAW7BSF3-F1
#
_cell.length_a   1.000
_cell.length_b   1.000
_cell.length_c   1.000
_cell.angle_alpha   90.00
_cell.angle_beta   90.00
_cell.angle_gamma   90.00
#
_symmetry.space_group_name_H-M   'P 1'
#
loop_
_entity.id
_entity.type
_entity.pdbx_description
1 polymer ?
#
loop_
_entity_poly.entity_id
_entity_poly.type
_entity_poly.pdbx_seq_one_letter_code
_entity_poly.pdbx_strand_id
1 'polypeptide(L)'
;MADYDFSTAIALIGKFALVETAHGEGSAPGWYCVQILGVVPPLEEVFAHPYFLVRDIPFESDLPEELFWEEIRSLQVLDSEEAQAWKNSGFPSGVSS
;
A
#
# COMPACT_ATOMS: atom_id res chain seq x y z
N MET A 1 2.67 -13.73 0.98
CA MET A 1 3.16 -12.86 -0.10
C MET A 1 2.08 -12.80 -1.15
N ALA A 2 1.56 -11.62 -1.44
CA ALA A 2 0.51 -11.47 -2.44
C ALA A 2 1.12 -11.55 -3.85
N ASP A 3 0.61 -12.45 -4.69
CA ASP A 3 0.97 -12.56 -6.11
C ASP A 3 -0.16 -11.88 -6.91
N TYR A 4 0.06 -10.64 -7.32
CA TYR A 4 -0.89 -9.90 -8.14
C TYR A 4 -0.53 -10.07 -9.62
N ASP A 5 -1.47 -10.48 -10.46
CA ASP A 5 -1.29 -10.31 -11.90
C ASP A 5 -1.26 -8.80 -12.24
N PHE A 6 -0.37 -8.39 -13.16
CA PHE A 6 -0.19 -6.97 -13.52
C PHE A 6 -1.47 -6.32 -13.99
N SER A 7 -2.33 -7.05 -14.71
CA SER A 7 -3.62 -6.53 -15.17
C SER A 7 -4.52 -6.15 -13.98
N THR A 8 -4.50 -6.96 -12.93
CA THR A 8 -5.24 -6.71 -11.69
C THR A 8 -4.65 -5.53 -10.94
N ALA A 9 -3.32 -5.47 -10.82
CA ALA A 9 -2.62 -4.38 -10.15
C ALA A 9 -2.88 -3.03 -10.83
N ILE A 10 -2.85 -2.97 -12.17
CA ILE A 10 -3.16 -1.76 -12.95
C ILE A 10 -4.61 -1.32 -12.72
N ALA A 11 -5.55 -2.26 -12.60
CA ALA A 11 -6.96 -1.96 -12.31
C ALA A 11 -7.20 -1.41 -10.89
N LEU A 12 -6.18 -1.39 -10.03
CA LEU A 12 -6.24 -0.76 -8.70
C LEU A 12 -5.80 0.70 -8.70
N ILE A 13 -5.19 1.19 -9.79
CA ILE A 13 -4.76 2.60 -9.88
C ILE A 13 -5.95 3.54 -9.70
N GLY A 14 -5.77 4.55 -8.84
CA GLY A 14 -6.76 5.53 -8.42
C GLY A 14 -7.64 5.09 -7.26
N LYS A 15 -7.65 3.81 -6.89
CA LYS A 15 -8.47 3.28 -5.79
C LYS A 15 -7.81 3.51 -4.44
N PHE A 16 -8.66 3.57 -3.41
CA PHE A 16 -8.22 3.50 -2.02
C PHE A 16 -8.14 2.05 -1.59
N ALA A 17 -7.16 1.73 -0.76
CA ALA A 17 -6.97 0.40 -0.22
C ALA A 17 -6.50 0.45 1.24
N LEU A 18 -7.07 -0.43 2.05
CA LEU A 18 -6.50 -0.79 3.33
C LEU A 18 -5.49 -1.93 3.09
N VAL A 19 -4.25 -1.69 3.49
CA VAL A 19 -3.14 -2.63 3.29
C VAL A 19 -2.62 -3.06 4.66
N GLU A 20 -2.54 -4.37 4.85
CA GLU A 20 -1.81 -4.97 5.95
C GLU A 20 -0.41 -5.35 5.47
N THR A 21 0.64 -4.87 6.16
CA THR A 21 2.03 -5.20 5.84
C THR A 21 2.70 -6.06 6.91
N ALA A 22 3.65 -6.88 6.47
CA ALA A 22 4.56 -7.65 7.30
C ALA A 22 5.87 -6.88 7.52
N HIS A 23 6.21 -6.53 8.75
CA HIS A 23 7.53 -5.96 9.07
C HIS A 23 8.42 -6.99 9.76
N GLY A 24 9.11 -7.83 8.99
CA GLY A 24 10.05 -8.83 9.54
C GLY A 24 9.46 -9.82 10.55
N GLU A 25 10.31 -10.76 11.00
CA GLU A 25 9.91 -11.73 12.03
C GLU A 25 9.83 -11.05 13.42
N GLY A 26 8.63 -10.95 13.97
CA GLY A 26 8.39 -10.50 15.36
C GLY A 26 7.83 -9.08 15.52
N SER A 27 7.65 -8.30 14.45
CA SER A 27 6.94 -7.02 14.53
C SER A 27 5.43 -7.19 14.35
N ALA A 28 4.66 -6.27 14.95
CA ALA A 28 3.22 -6.21 14.70
C ALA A 28 2.97 -5.81 13.22
N PRO A 29 1.93 -6.37 12.57
CA PRO A 29 1.54 -5.93 11.24
C PRO A 29 1.19 -4.45 11.25
N GLY A 30 1.68 -3.73 10.24
CA GLY A 30 1.27 -2.35 9.98
C GLY A 30 -0.03 -2.34 9.19
N TRP A 31 -0.89 -1.36 9.47
CA TRP A 31 -2.10 -1.10 8.68
C TRP A 31 -2.01 0.29 8.08
N TYR A 32 -2.21 0.38 6.78
CA TYR A 32 -2.08 1.63 6.01
C TYR A 32 -3.31 1.84 5.14
N CYS A 33 -3.90 3.03 5.19
CA CYS A 33 -4.99 3.41 4.30
C CYS A 33 -4.41 4.29 3.19
N VAL A 34 -4.19 3.70 2.02
CA VAL A 34 -3.46 4.34 0.93
C VAL A 34 -4.32 4.54 -0.31
N GLN A 35 -3.95 5.51 -1.15
CA GLN A 35 -4.38 5.56 -2.53
C GLN A 35 -3.28 5.00 -3.44
N ILE A 36 -3.66 4.11 -4.35
CA ILE A 36 -2.73 3.51 -5.31
C ILE A 36 -2.59 4.44 -6.50
N LEU A 37 -1.36 4.89 -6.78
CA LEU A 37 -1.04 5.85 -7.83
C LEU A 37 -0.38 5.21 -9.05
N GLY A 38 0.30 4.08 -8.86
CA GLY A 38 0.98 3.39 -9.94
C GLY A 38 1.44 1.99 -9.56
N VAL A 39 1.90 1.26 -10.57
CA VAL A 39 2.50 -0.07 -10.43
C VAL A 39 3.84 -0.03 -11.14
N VAL A 40 4.89 -0.48 -10.46
CA VAL A 40 6.22 -0.60 -11.04
C VAL A 40 6.54 -2.08 -11.23
N PRO A 41 6.68 -2.57 -12.49
CA PRO A 41 7.06 -3.94 -12.74
C PRO A 41 8.53 -4.19 -12.41
N PRO A 42 8.93 -5.41 -12.02
CA PRO A 42 10.33 -5.70 -11.75
C PRO A 42 11.16 -5.34 -12.98
N LEU A 43 12.28 -4.66 -12.73
CA LEU A 43 13.20 -4.23 -13.78
C LEU A 43 14.53 -4.91 -13.51
N GLU A 44 14.93 -5.79 -14.45
CA GLU A 44 16.16 -6.56 -14.38
C GLU A 44 17.34 -5.62 -14.08
N GLU A 45 18.21 -6.03 -13.16
CA GLU A 45 19.37 -5.29 -12.66
C GLU A 45 19.09 -4.02 -11.81
N VAL A 46 17.84 -3.58 -11.66
CA VAL A 46 17.50 -2.39 -10.85
C VAL A 46 16.76 -2.79 -9.57
N PHE A 47 15.67 -3.54 -9.68
CA PHE A 47 14.90 -4.03 -8.54
C PHE A 47 14.14 -5.31 -8.92
N ALA A 48 14.27 -6.33 -8.08
CA ALA A 48 13.79 -7.68 -8.36
C ALA A 48 12.29 -7.88 -8.10
N HIS A 49 11.69 -7.03 -7.28
CA HIS A 49 10.32 -7.19 -6.81
C HIS A 49 9.41 -6.05 -7.28
N PRO A 50 8.20 -6.37 -7.78
CA PRO A 50 7.21 -5.35 -8.10
C PRO A 50 6.73 -4.62 -6.85
N TYR A 51 6.31 -3.38 -7.05
CA TYR A 51 5.76 -2.55 -5.98
C TYR A 51 4.68 -1.58 -6.50
N PHE A 52 3.84 -1.12 -5.59
CA PHE A 52 2.92 -0.01 -5.84
C PHE A 52 3.59 1.32 -5.50
N LEU A 53 3.26 2.36 -6.28
CA LEU A 53 3.42 3.72 -5.82
C LEU A 53 2.12 4.12 -5.12
N VAL A 54 2.21 4.53 -3.87
CA VAL A 54 1.06 4.82 -3.02
C VAL A 54 1.18 6.19 -2.38
N ARG A 55 0.06 6.74 -1.92
CA ARG A 55 0.03 7.90 -1.03
C ARG A 55 -0.74 7.53 0.21
N ASP A 56 -0.16 7.75 1.38
CA ASP A 56 -0.89 7.60 2.62
C ASP A 56 -1.98 8.68 2.74
N ILE A 57 -3.19 8.28 3.13
CA ILE A 57 -4.33 9.18 3.20
C ILE A 57 -4.39 9.99 4.50
N PRO A 58 -4.07 9.41 5.67
CA PRO A 58 -3.96 10.14 6.93
C PRO A 58 -2.76 11.11 6.93
N PHE A 59 -1.67 10.76 6.24
CA PHE A 59 -0.46 11.57 6.15
C PHE A 59 -0.32 12.09 4.73
N GLU A 60 -0.73 13.35 4.52
CA GLU A 60 -0.62 14.04 3.22
C GLU A 60 0.86 14.30 2.87
N SER A 61 1.60 13.25 2.53
CA SER A 61 2.93 13.35 1.93
C SER A 61 2.81 13.95 0.53
N ASP A 62 3.67 14.92 0.23
CA ASP A 62 3.75 15.54 -1.10
C ASP A 62 4.23 14.56 -2.18
N LEU A 63 4.95 13.50 -1.78
CA LEU A 63 5.53 12.51 -2.68
C LEU A 63 4.92 11.12 -2.46
N PRO A 64 4.70 10.34 -3.56
CA PRO A 64 4.34 8.94 -3.45
C PRO A 64 5.43 8.14 -2.74
N GLU A 65 5.01 7.12 -2.00
CA GLU A 65 5.86 6.15 -1.31
C GLU A 65 5.80 4.79 -2.02
N GLU A 66 6.83 3.98 -1.80
CA GLU A 66 6.93 2.63 -2.37
C GLU A 66 6.30 1.61 -1.41
N LEU A 67 5.46 0.73 -1.94
CA LEU A 67 4.86 -0.38 -1.19
C LEU A 67 5.14 -1.69 -1.92
N PHE A 68 6.12 -2.45 -1.42
CA PHE A 68 6.56 -3.69 -2.06
C PHE A 68 5.54 -4.80 -1.87
N TRP A 69 5.28 -5.56 -2.94
CA TRP A 69 4.28 -6.63 -2.88
C TRP A 69 4.66 -7.74 -1.88
N GLU A 70 5.96 -7.90 -1.63
CA GLU A 70 6.45 -8.87 -0.67
C GLU A 70 6.08 -8.55 0.78
N GLU A 71 5.91 -7.27 1.08
CA GLU A 71 5.50 -6.77 2.38
C GLU A 71 3.99 -6.87 2.57
N ILE A 72 3.20 -6.95 1.49
CA ILE A 72 1.74 -6.99 1.56
C ILE A 72 1.26 -8.38 2.00
N ARG A 73 0.58 -8.42 3.15
CA ARG A 73 -0.16 -9.58 3.64
C ARG A 73 -1.56 -9.63 3.06
N SER A 74 -2.26 -8.51 3.08
CA SER A 74 -3.61 -8.37 2.56
C SER A 74 -3.86 -6.97 2.02
N LEU A 75 -4.74 -6.88 1.02
CA LEU A 75 -5.17 -5.63 0.39
C LEU A 75 -6.66 -5.68 0.19
N GLN A 76 -7.37 -4.73 0.80
CA GLN A 76 -8.80 -4.55 0.63
C GLN A 76 -9.06 -3.21 -0.04
N VAL A 77 -9.71 -3.23 -1.20
CA VAL A 77 -10.18 -2.00 -1.86
C VAL A 77 -11.30 -1.40 -1.02
N LEU A 78 -11.18 -0.10 -0.76
CA LEU A 78 -12.18 0.69 -0.06
C LEU A 78 -12.93 1.58 -1.05
N ASP A 79 -14.18 1.88 -0.75
CA ASP A 79 -14.85 3.01 -1.37
C ASP A 79 -14.37 4.34 -0.78
N SER A 80 -14.79 5.45 -1.40
CA SER A 80 -14.38 6.79 -0.98
C SER A 80 -14.86 7.15 0.43
N GLU A 81 -16.01 6.64 0.89
CA GLU A 81 -16.54 6.94 2.22
C GLU A 81 -15.76 6.18 3.29
N GLU A 82 -15.48 4.90 3.06
CA GLU A 82 -14.64 4.06 3.91
C GLU A 82 -13.22 4.63 4.05
N ALA A 83 -12.62 5.11 2.96
CA ALA A 83 -11.31 5.74 2.98
C ALA A 83 -11.28 7.03 3.82
N GLN A 84 -12.34 7.85 3.73
CA GLN A 84 -12.46 9.06 4.57
C GLN A 84 -12.69 8.70 6.04
N ALA A 85 -13.44 7.65 6.33
CA ALA A 85 -13.62 7.16 7.70
C ALA A 85 -12.28 6.75 8.32
N TRP A 86 -11.41 6.09 7.56
CA TRP A 86 -10.04 5.76 7.97
C TRP A 86 -9.17 7.00 8.17
N LYS A 87 -9.26 8.01 7.29
CA LYS A 87 -8.56 9.29 7.48
C LYS A 87 -8.91 9.94 8.82
N ASN A 88 -10.17 9.85 9.22
CA ASN A 88 -10.69 10.51 10.42
C ASN A 88 -10.57 9.67 11.70
N SER A 89 -10.22 8.38 11.60
CA SER A 89 -10.17 7.47 12.76
C SER A 89 -8.95 7.68 13.64
N GLY A 90 -7.93 8.40 13.14
CA GLY A 90 -6.69 8.69 13.88
C GLY A 90 -5.86 7.44 14.22
N PHE A 91 -6.13 6.30 13.58
CA PHE A 91 -5.26 5.13 13.69
C PHE A 91 -3.87 5.51 13.17
N PRO A 92 -2.80 5.32 13.95
CA PRO A 92 -1.45 5.61 13.48
C PRO A 92 -1.12 4.63 12.35
N SER A 93 -0.94 5.14 11.13
CA SER A 93 -0.15 4.46 10.11
C SER A 93 1.14 4.00 10.77
N GLY A 94 1.46 2.72 10.62
CA GLY A 94 2.48 2.03 11.41
C GLY A 94 3.74 2.87 11.61
N VAL A 95 4.06 3.08 12.91
CA VAL A 95 5.26 3.69 13.45
C VAL A 95 6.48 3.62 12.50
N SER A 96 6.85 4.75 11.92
CA SER A 96 8.21 4.93 11.43
C SER A 96 9.16 4.89 12.64
N SER A 97 10.08 3.94 12.66
CA SER A 97 11.29 3.99 13.50
C SER A 97 12.51 3.75 12.63
#